data_AF-V7HWC3-F1
#
_entry.id   AF-V7HWC3-F1
#
_cell.length_a   1.000
_cell.length_b   1.000
_cell.length_c   1.000
_cell.angle_alpha   90.00
_cell.angle_beta   90.00
_cell.angle_gamma   90.00
#
_symmetry.space_group_name_H-M   'P 1'
#
loop_
_entity.id
_entity.type
_entity.pdbx_description
1 polymer ?
#
loop_
_entity_poly.entity_id
_entity_poly.type
_entity_poly.pdbx_seq_one_letter_code
_entity_poly.pdbx_strand_id
1 'polypeptide(L)'
;MHDELYIPNQVLNDERLNADAKVMYGMLLLETSPLVIVDRSLEKRLGTDRAELLKNALELVNHGYLGMHASITNRGYQINVYSLEVLDDNHIKKARKMIPKQVHHHSSNDNQLTLF
;
A
#
# COMPACT_ATOMS: atom_id res chain seq x y z
N MET A 1 25.82 -9.04 -4.14
CA MET A 1 25.34 -7.65 -4.12
C MET A 1 24.45 -7.56 -2.89
N HIS A 2 24.77 -6.68 -1.94
CA HIS A 2 23.85 -6.39 -0.85
C HIS A 2 22.86 -5.36 -1.39
N ASP A 3 21.58 -5.72 -1.47
CA ASP A 3 20.53 -4.72 -1.69
C ASP A 3 20.45 -3.90 -0.41
N GLU A 4 21.23 -2.83 -0.35
CA GLU A 4 21.13 -1.87 0.74
C GLU A 4 19.71 -1.28 0.72
N LEU A 5 19.04 -1.34 1.87
CA LEU A 5 17.71 -0.76 2.02
C LEU A 5 17.81 0.75 1.78
N TYR A 6 17.27 1.20 0.66
CA TYR A 6 17.19 2.63 0.35
C TYR A 6 15.88 3.22 0.90
N ILE A 7 16.01 4.24 1.75
CA ILE A 7 14.90 5.06 2.23
C ILE A 7 15.14 6.49 1.72
N PRO A 8 14.22 7.08 0.94
CA PRO A 8 14.38 8.46 0.48
C PRO A 8 14.53 9.45 1.63
N ASN A 9 15.42 10.44 1.48
CA ASN A 9 15.72 11.41 2.52
C ASN A 9 14.48 12.15 3.04
N GLN A 10 13.49 12.41 2.19
CA GLN A 10 12.24 13.04 2.62
C GLN A 10 11.47 12.18 3.63
N VAL A 11 11.46 10.85 3.44
CA VAL A 11 10.80 9.89 4.33
C VAL A 11 11.66 9.66 5.56
N LEU A 12 12.97 9.51 5.37
CA LEU A 12 13.93 9.30 6.45
C LEU A 12 13.89 10.46 7.46
N ASN A 13 13.83 11.69 6.98
CA ASN A 13 13.85 12.91 7.79
C ASN A 13 12.45 13.40 8.20
N ASP A 14 11.36 12.71 7.82
CA ASP A 14 10.02 13.09 8.26
C ASP A 14 9.83 12.73 9.75
N GLU A 15 9.82 13.73 10.62
CA GLU A 15 9.66 13.54 12.07
C GLU A 15 8.25 13.05 12.46
N ARG A 16 7.28 13.18 11.55
CA ARG A 16 5.91 12.72 11.77
C ARG A 16 5.78 11.20 11.61
N LEU A 17 6.74 10.57 10.94
CA LEU A 17 6.77 9.13 10.70
C LEU A 17 7.57 8.41 11.79
N ASN A 18 7.01 7.31 12.28
CA ASN A 18 7.70 6.37 13.14
C ASN A 18 8.78 5.59 12.34
N ALA A 19 9.75 5.01 13.05
CA ALA A 19 10.87 4.30 12.42
C ALA A 19 10.42 3.10 11.57
N ASP A 20 9.42 2.35 12.03
CA ASP A 20 8.91 1.16 11.35
C ASP A 20 8.19 1.53 10.05
N ALA A 21 7.47 2.65 10.01
CA ALA A 21 6.85 3.20 8.81
C ALA A 21 7.91 3.58 7.77
N LYS A 22 9.03 4.19 8.19
CA LYS A 22 10.15 4.53 7.29
C LYS A 22 10.79 3.29 6.69
N VAL A 23 11.04 2.27 7.51
CA VAL A 23 11.60 0.98 7.07
C VAL A 23 10.64 0.28 6.12
N MET A 24 9.35 0.21 6.47
CA MET A 24 8.31 -0.35 5.61
C MET A 24 8.27 0.34 4.25
N TYR A 25 8.35 1.67 4.21
CA TYR A 25 8.39 2.42 2.96
C TYR A 25 9.59 2.02 2.09
N GLY A 26 10.80 1.97 2.66
CA GLY A 26 11.99 1.51 1.94
C GLY A 26 11.84 0.08 1.41
N MET A 27 11.25 -0.83 2.19
CA MET A 27 11.05 -2.22 1.76
C MET A 27 10.00 -2.31 0.65
N LEU A 28 8.96 -1.48 0.69
CA LEU A 28 7.98 -1.39 -0.40
C LEU A 28 8.60 -0.88 -1.71
N LEU A 29 9.63 -0.03 -1.66
CA LEU A 29 10.35 0.42 -2.86
C LEU A 29 11.19 -0.68 -3.52
N LEU A 30 11.54 -1.74 -2.78
CA LEU A 30 12.24 -2.92 -3.34
C LEU A 30 11.26 -3.87 -4.06
N GLU A 31 9.96 -3.68 -3.90
CA GLU A 31 8.96 -4.52 -4.55
C GLU A 31 8.92 -4.23 -6.05
N THR A 32 9.05 -5.29 -6.85
CA THR A 32 8.97 -5.19 -8.33
C THR A 32 7.60 -4.74 -8.83
N SER A 33 6.56 -4.91 -8.00
CA SER A 33 5.21 -4.49 -8.32
C SER A 33 4.92 -3.13 -7.68
N PRO A 34 4.43 -2.14 -8.46
CA PRO A 34 4.00 -0.86 -7.90
C PRO A 34 2.77 -1.01 -6.98
N LEU A 35 2.07 -2.15 -7.05
CA LEU A 35 0.94 -2.50 -6.20
C LEU A 35 1.32 -3.73 -5.35
N VAL A 36 1.36 -3.55 -4.04
CA VAL A 36 1.73 -4.58 -3.08
C VAL A 36 0.50 -4.98 -2.28
N ILE A 37 0.24 -6.29 -2.19
CA ILE A 37 -0.87 -6.82 -1.40
C ILE A 37 -0.41 -6.96 0.05
N VAL A 38 -1.21 -6.46 1.00
CA VAL A 38 -0.99 -6.69 2.43
C VAL A 38 -1.50 -8.08 2.77
N ASP A 39 -0.59 -9.05 2.74
CA ASP A 39 -0.85 -10.46 3.03
C ASP A 39 0.21 -11.08 3.95
N ARG A 40 0.04 -12.37 4.27
CA ARG A 40 0.97 -13.14 5.10
C ARG A 40 2.38 -13.22 4.52
N SER A 41 2.55 -13.08 3.21
CA SER A 41 3.87 -13.07 2.60
C SER A 41 4.57 -11.74 2.86
N LEU A 42 3.83 -10.63 2.82
CA LEU A 42 4.36 -9.33 3.21
C LEU A 42 4.68 -9.30 4.71
N GLU A 43 3.79 -9.81 5.57
CA GLU A 43 4.01 -9.97 7.03
C GLU A 43 5.34 -10.69 7.32
N LYS A 44 5.58 -11.83 6.67
CA LYS A 44 6.83 -12.59 6.86
C LYS A 44 8.08 -11.86 6.38
N ARG A 45 7.98 -11.10 5.28
CA ARG A 45 9.12 -10.36 4.72
C ARG A 45 9.49 -9.17 5.59
N LEU A 46 8.49 -8.47 6.10
CA LEU A 46 8.67 -7.29 6.95
C LEU A 46 8.88 -7.66 8.42
N GLY A 47 8.67 -8.92 8.81
CA GLY A 47 8.88 -9.41 10.17
C GLY A 47 7.92 -8.80 11.19
N THR A 48 6.74 -8.38 10.75
CA THR A 48 5.75 -7.67 11.55
C THR A 48 4.35 -8.25 11.30
N ASP A 49 3.47 -8.12 12.29
CA ASP A 49 2.11 -8.63 12.16
C ASP A 49 1.24 -7.74 11.27
N ARG A 50 0.06 -8.27 10.91
CA ARG A 50 -0.86 -7.56 10.00
C ARG A 50 -1.36 -6.24 10.56
N ALA A 51 -1.57 -6.14 11.87
CA ALA A 51 -2.13 -4.94 12.48
C ALA A 51 -1.12 -3.81 12.48
N GLU A 52 0.14 -4.11 12.82
CA GLU A 52 1.26 -3.18 12.74
C GLU A 52 1.53 -2.74 11.29
N LEU A 53 1.48 -3.67 10.33
CA LEU A 53 1.61 -3.32 8.91
C LEU A 53 0.55 -2.35 8.44
N LEU A 54 -0.71 -2.58 8.82
CA LEU A 54 -1.79 -1.69 8.44
C LEU A 54 -1.66 -0.33 9.12
N LYS A 55 -1.23 -0.30 10.39
CA LYS A 55 -0.95 0.95 11.10
C LYS A 55 0.13 1.76 10.39
N ASN A 56 1.27 1.14 10.07
CA ASN A 56 2.38 1.80 9.38
C ASN A 56 2.00 2.23 7.97
N ALA A 57 1.25 1.41 7.23
CA ALA A 57 0.72 1.77 5.93
C ALA A 57 -0.23 2.98 5.99
N LEU A 58 -1.14 3.01 6.97
CA LEU A 58 -2.06 4.13 7.17
C LEU A 58 -1.32 5.42 7.54
N GLU A 59 -0.27 5.33 8.36
CA GLU A 59 0.57 6.48 8.70
C GLU A 59 1.23 7.06 7.44
N LEU A 60 1.80 6.22 6.58
CA LEU A 60 2.37 6.64 5.31
C LEU A 60 1.33 7.21 4.32
N VAL A 61 0.09 6.69 4.33
CA VAL A 61 -1.02 7.25 3.55
C VAL A 61 -1.39 8.65 4.05
N ASN A 62 -1.54 8.82 5.36
CA ASN A 62 -1.90 10.09 5.98
C ASN A 62 -0.87 11.20 5.70
N HIS A 63 0.39 10.82 5.52
CA HIS A 63 1.48 11.74 5.17
C HIS A 63 1.75 11.87 3.67
N GLY A 64 0.96 11.21 2.82
CA GLY A 64 1.02 11.37 1.37
C GLY A 64 2.17 10.62 0.69
N TYR A 65 2.69 9.56 1.30
CA TYR A 65 3.75 8.72 0.72
C TYR A 65 3.20 7.46 0.03
N LEU A 66 2.10 6.91 0.55
CA LEU A 66 1.44 5.74 -0.02
C LEU A 66 0.01 6.06 -0.44
N GLY A 67 -0.50 5.32 -1.41
CA GLY A 67 -1.93 5.13 -1.61
C GLY A 67 -2.36 3.73 -1.14
N MET A 68 -3.61 3.62 -0.71
CA MET A 68 -4.19 2.36 -0.24
C MET A 68 -5.54 2.11 -0.91
N HIS A 69 -5.81 0.85 -1.25
CA HIS A 69 -7.09 0.41 -1.79
C HIS A 69 -7.54 -0.90 -1.16
N ALA A 70 -8.74 -0.90 -0.58
CA ALA A 70 -9.39 -2.11 -0.08
C ALA A 70 -10.40 -2.64 -1.09
N SER A 71 -10.38 -3.95 -1.32
CA SER A 71 -11.30 -4.66 -2.21
C SER A 71 -11.81 -5.95 -1.58
N ILE A 72 -13.06 -6.30 -1.84
CA ILE A 72 -13.62 -7.62 -1.51
C ILE A 72 -13.33 -8.56 -2.67
N THR A 73 -12.71 -9.69 -2.37
CA THR A 73 -12.44 -10.77 -3.33
C THR A 73 -13.26 -12.01 -2.96
N ASN A 74 -13.32 -12.99 -3.86
CA ASN A 74 -13.93 -14.31 -3.57
C ASN A 74 -13.25 -15.04 -2.39
N ARG A 75 -12.08 -14.58 -1.94
CA ARG A 75 -11.31 -15.12 -0.81
C ARG A 75 -11.38 -14.24 0.44
N GLY A 76 -12.19 -13.17 0.43
CA GLY A 76 -12.33 -12.22 1.53
C GLY A 76 -11.71 -10.85 1.23
N TYR A 77 -11.47 -10.08 2.29
CA TYR A 77 -10.94 -8.72 2.21
C TYR A 77 -9.45 -8.70 1.82
N GLN A 78 -9.13 -7.91 0.79
CA GLN A 78 -7.77 -7.66 0.34
C GLN A 78 -7.46 -6.17 0.43
N ILE A 79 -6.32 -5.83 1.02
CA ILE A 79 -5.80 -4.46 1.10
C ILE A 79 -4.56 -4.40 0.22
N ASN A 80 -4.51 -3.39 -0.64
CA ASN A 80 -3.39 -3.12 -1.53
C ASN A 80 -2.80 -1.77 -1.16
N VAL A 81 -1.48 -1.67 -1.17
CA VAL A 81 -0.72 -0.44 -0.95
C VAL A 81 0.20 -0.19 -2.13
N TYR A 82 0.49 1.07 -2.42
CA TYR A 82 1.36 1.46 -3.52
C TYR A 82 2.09 2.76 -3.19
N SER A 83 3.37 2.89 -3.56
CA SER A 83 4.13 4.12 -3.41
C SER A 83 3.64 5.18 -4.39
N LEU A 84 3.44 6.41 -3.91
CA LEU A 84 3.07 7.55 -4.76
C LEU A 84 4.24 8.08 -5.59
N GLU A 85 5.49 7.78 -5.21
CA GLU A 85 6.69 8.17 -5.99
C GLU A 85 6.93 7.28 -7.22
N VAL A 86 6.57 5.99 -7.13
CA VAL A 86 6.75 5.00 -8.22
C VAL A 86 5.68 5.15 -9.30
N LEU A 87 4.70 6.02 -9.07
CA LEU A 87 3.55 6.22 -9.90
C LEU A 87 3.75 7.38 -10.89
N ASP A 88 4.52 7.16 -11.96
CA ASP A 88 4.29 7.92 -13.20
C ASP A 88 2.84 7.67 -13.68
N ASP A 89 2.22 8.65 -14.36
CA ASP A 89 0.83 8.58 -14.87
C ASP A 89 0.46 7.25 -15.56
N ASN A 90 1.41 6.60 -16.23
CA ASN A 90 1.24 5.29 -16.86
C ASN A 90 1.18 4.13 -15.85
N HIS A 91 1.96 4.21 -14.77
CA HIS A 91 1.94 3.25 -13.67
C HIS A 91 0.67 3.38 -12.82
N ILE A 92 0.12 4.60 -12.65
CA ILE A 92 -1.20 4.82 -12.04
C ILE A 92 -2.30 4.17 -12.87
N LYS A 93 -2.29 4.38 -14.19
CA LYS A 93 -3.25 3.73 -15.09
C LYS A 93 -3.14 2.21 -15.05
N LYS A 94 -1.94 1.65 -14.90
CA LYS A 94 -1.71 0.19 -14.78
C LYS A 94 -2.16 -0.34 -13.41
N ALA A 95 -1.81 0.33 -12.31
CA ALA A 95 -2.27 0.00 -10.97
C ALA A 95 -3.80 0.05 -10.87
N ARG A 96 -4.44 1.10 -11.42
CA ARG A 96 -5.91 1.20 -11.52
C ARG A 96 -6.56 0.13 -12.39
N LYS A 97 -5.85 -0.42 -13.39
CA LYS A 97 -6.32 -1.56 -14.21
C LYS A 97 -6.18 -2.90 -13.48
N MET A 98 -5.19 -3.02 -12.59
CA MET A 98 -4.93 -4.23 -11.80
C MET A 98 -5.79 -4.29 -10.53
N ILE A 99 -6.26 -3.13 -10.03
CA ILE A 99 -7.40 -3.08 -9.12
C ILE A 99 -8.59 -3.71 -9.85
N PRO A 100 -9.16 -4.82 -9.34
CA PRO A 100 -10.33 -5.42 -9.97
C PRO A 100 -11.39 -4.35 -10.13
N LYS A 101 -11.78 -4.02 -11.37
CA LYS A 101 -13.00 -3.24 -11.58
C LYS A 101 -14.08 -4.00 -10.85
N GLN A 102 -14.68 -3.36 -9.84
CA GLN A 102 -15.88 -3.91 -9.24
C GLN A 102 -16.82 -4.27 -10.38
N VAL A 103 -17.11 -5.56 -10.49
CA VAL A 103 -18.12 -6.06 -11.42
C VAL A 103 -19.38 -5.32 -11.00
N HIS A 104 -19.92 -4.48 -11.88
CA HIS A 104 -21.26 -3.93 -11.70
C HIS A 104 -22.24 -5.11 -11.72
N HIS A 105 -22.38 -5.78 -10.58
CA HIS A 105 -23.62 -6.44 -10.27
C HIS A 105 -24.59 -5.33 -9.94
N HIS A 106 -25.49 -5.10 -10.88
CA HIS A 106 -26.70 -4.34 -10.71
C HIS A 106 -27.46 -4.96 -9.51
N SER A 107 -27.31 -4.35 -8.34
CA SER A 107 -28.20 -4.55 -7.21
C SER A 107 -28.20 -3.25 -6.42
N SER A 108 -29.39 -2.65 -6.35
CA SER A 108 -29.68 -1.46 -5.57
C SER A 108 -29.20 -1.57 -4.11
N ASN A 109 -28.93 -0.40 -3.57
CA ASN A 109 -28.84 -0.02 -2.15
C ASN A 109 -27.51 -0.22 -1.40
N ASP A 110 -27.08 0.93 -0.86
CA ASP A 110 -26.41 1.16 0.42
C ASP A 110 -25.06 0.49 0.67
N ASN A 111 -23.99 1.23 0.37
CA ASN A 111 -22.84 1.51 1.25
C ASN A 111 -21.59 1.90 0.43
N GLN A 112 -21.49 3.17 0.05
CA GLN A 112 -20.20 3.77 -0.30
C GLN A 112 -19.64 4.48 0.93
N LEU A 113 -18.72 3.81 1.63
CA LEU A 113 -17.85 4.46 2.60
C LEU A 113 -16.73 5.16 1.84
N THR A 114 -16.86 6.47 1.69
CA THR A 114 -15.79 7.37 1.27
C THR A 114 -15.01 7.77 2.52
N LEU A 115 -13.70 7.54 2.54
CA LEU A 115 -12.81 8.08 3.57
C LEU A 115 -11.86 9.08 2.88
N PHE A 116 -11.83 10.29 3.44
CA PHE A 116 -11.07 11.46 2.98
C PHE A 116 -9.57 11.27 3.13
#